data_AF-A0A026WHM1-F1
#
_entry.id   AF-A0A026WHM1-F1
#
_cell.length_a   1.000
_cell.length_b   1.000
_cell.length_c   1.000
_cell.angle_alpha   90.00
_cell.angle_beta   90.00
_cell.angle_gamma   90.00
#
_symmetry.space_group_name_H-M   'P 1'
#
loop_
_entity.id
_entity.type
_entity.pdbx_description
1 polymer ?
#
loop_
_entity_poly.entity_id
_entity_poly.type
_entity_poly.pdbx_seq_one_letter_code
_entity_poly.pdbx_strand_id
1 'polypeptide(L)' 'MCWARENPEPIFDVSECALKHVPSGIYSLCKVFRKESLLMYSNKLNSLSGGGALADLSLLTILDIHGNEFT' A
#
# COMPACT_ATOMS: atom_id res chain seq x y z
N MET A 1 5.34 -1.64 -24.45
CA MET A 1 4.77 -2.95 -24.06
C MET A 1 4.89 -3.03 -22.55
N CYS A 2 3.92 -2.51 -21.80
CA CYS A 2 3.94 -2.58 -20.34
C CYS A 2 2.72 -3.38 -19.93
N TRP A 3 2.98 -4.54 -19.33
CA TRP A 3 1.98 -5.48 -18.90
C TRP A 3 1.24 -4.86 -17.72
N ALA A 4 0.18 -4.11 -18.01
CA ALA A 4 -0.90 -3.92 -17.06
C ALA A 4 -1.56 -5.30 -16.89
N ARG A 5 -0.92 -6.18 -16.12
CA ARG A 5 -1.60 -7.35 -15.59
C ARG A 5 -2.67 -6.79 -14.69
N GLU A 6 -3.90 -6.75 -15.20
CA GLU A 6 -5.10 -6.99 -14.42
C GLU A 6 -4.92 -8.36 -13.75
N ASN A 7 -4.04 -8.42 -12.75
CA ASN A 7 -3.88 -9.58 -11.92
C ASN A 7 -5.13 -9.59 -11.02
N PRO A 8 -5.96 -10.64 -11.04
CA PRO A 8 -7.08 -10.81 -10.12
C PRO A 8 -6.63 -11.01 -8.67
N GLU A 9 -5.35 -10.74 -8.38
CA GLU A 9 -4.74 -10.97 -7.10
C GLU A 9 -5.25 -9.91 -6.09
N PRO A 10 -5.42 -10.29 -4.82
CA PRO A 10 -5.85 -9.40 -3.76
C PRO A 10 -4.72 -8.42 -3.36
N ILE A 11 -3.94 -7.95 -4.33
CA ILE A 11 -2.80 -7.05 -4.17
C ILE A 11 -3.25 -5.63 -4.50
N PHE A 12 -2.88 -4.68 -3.65
CA PHE A 12 -3.06 -3.25 -3.82
C PHE A 12 -1.68 -2.64 -3.99
N ASP A 13 -1.37 -2.19 -5.21
CA ASP A 13 -0.05 -1.66 -5.56
C ASP A 13 -0.11 -0.13 -5.69
N VAL A 14 0.70 0.53 -4.87
CA VAL A 14 0.97 1.97 -4.89
C VAL A 14 2.48 2.23 -4.74
N SER A 15 3.29 1.27 -5.18
CA SER A 15 4.74 1.38 -5.26
C SER A 15 5.16 2.37 -6.36
N GLU A 16 6.38 2.91 -6.25
CA GLU A 16 6.99 3.80 -7.27
C GLU A 16 6.18 5.07 -7.61
N CYS A 17 5.25 5.47 -6.74
CA CYS A 17 4.38 6.62 -6.94
C CYS A 17 4.97 7.93 -6.40
N ALA A 18 6.23 7.91 -5.94
CA ALA A 18 6.91 9.02 -5.25
C ALA A 18 6.11 9.60 -4.06
N LEU A 19 5.36 8.75 -3.37
CA LEU A 19 4.53 9.13 -2.22
C LEU A 19 5.41 9.57 -1.07
N LYS A 20 5.21 10.80 -0.59
CA LYS A 20 5.86 11.31 0.65
C LYS A 20 5.15 10.83 1.92
N HIS A 21 3.84 10.62 1.82
CA HIS A 21 2.99 10.16 2.91
C HIS A 21 1.94 9.21 2.36
N VAL A 22 1.49 8.27 3.19
CA VAL A 22 0.42 7.33 2.81
C VAL A 22 -0.89 8.12 2.68
N PRO A 23 -1.59 8.05 1.52
CA PRO A 23 -2.86 8.76 1.32
C PRO A 23 -3.94 8.33 2.32
N SER A 24 -4.72 9.29 2.83
CA SER A 24 -5.82 8.99 3.74
C SER A 24 -6.87 8.10 3.09
N GLY A 25 -7.24 7.03 3.80
CA GLY A 25 -8.22 6.06 3.34
C GLY A 25 -7.63 4.86 2.61
N ILE A 26 -6.32 4.79 2.35
CA ILE A 26 -5.69 3.59 1.76
C ILE A 26 -5.98 2.34 2.58
N TYR A 27 -5.92 2.44 3.91
CA TYR A 27 -6.18 1.28 4.78
C TYR A 27 -7.65 0.85 4.74
N SER A 28 -8.56 1.83 4.71
CA SER A 28 -9.99 1.57 4.57
C SER A 28 -10.33 0.99 3.19
N LEU A 29 -9.66 1.42 2.12
CA LEU A 29 -9.79 0.82 0.79
C LEU A 29 -9.32 -0.64 0.81
N CYS A 30 -8.15 -0.93 1.41
CA CYS A 30 -7.66 -2.31 1.54
C CYS A 30 -8.68 -3.22 2.24
N LYS A 31 -9.35 -2.71 3.29
CA LYS A 31 -10.44 -3.42 3.98
C LYS A 31 -11.69 -3.61 3.13
N VAL A 32 -12.17 -2.56 2.45
CA VAL A 32 -13.39 -2.60 1.62
C VAL A 32 -13.20 -3.52 0.43
N PHE A 33 -12.06 -3.43 -0.24
CA PHE A 33 -11.70 -4.29 -1.36
C PHE A 33 -11.19 -5.67 -0.92
N ARG A 34 -11.10 -5.93 0.39
CA ARG A 34 -10.57 -7.17 0.97
C ARG A 34 -9.25 -7.58 0.33
N LYS A 35 -8.36 -6.61 0.17
CA LYS A 35 -7.00 -6.82 -0.33
C LYS A 35 -6.16 -7.43 0.78
N GLU A 36 -5.40 -8.44 0.43
CA GLU A 36 -4.55 -9.21 1.33
C GLU A 36 -3.09 -8.74 1.24
N SER A 37 -2.70 -8.03 0.18
CA SER A 37 -1.34 -7.52 0.02
C SER A 37 -1.33 -6.04 -0.33
N LEU A 38 -0.49 -5.26 0.34
CA LEU A 38 -0.28 -3.83 0.06
C LEU A 38 1.19 -3.62 -0.31
N LEU A 39 1.45 -3.21 -1.54
CA LEU A 39 2.77 -2.89 -2.05
C LEU A 39 2.93 -1.37 -2.09
N MET A 40 3.85 -0.86 -1.27
CA MET A 40 4.17 0.56 -1.09
C MET A 40 5.68 0.81 -1.23
N TYR A 41 6.39 -0.07 -1.94
CA TYR A 41 7.84 0.02 -2.07
C TYR A 41 8.31 1.15 -3.00
N SER A 42 9.59 1.50 -2.90
CA SER A 42 10.27 2.49 -3.77
C SER A 42 9.52 3.84 -3.81
N ASN A 43 9.13 4.31 -2.62
CA ASN A 43 8.47 5.60 -2.42
C ASN A 43 9.34 6.49 -1.52
N LYS A 44 8.82 7.64 -1.09
CA LYS A 44 9.49 8.58 -0.17
C LYS A 44 8.78 8.63 1.17
N LEU A 45 8.18 7.51 1.58
CA LEU A 45 7.44 7.42 2.83
C LEU A 45 8.44 7.49 3.98
N ASN A 46 8.24 8.46 4.86
CA ASN A 46 8.95 8.56 6.13
C ASN A 46 8.12 8.03 7.30
N SER A 47 6.82 7.85 7.10
CA SER A 47 5.89 7.33 8.09
C SER A 47 4.66 6.73 7.43
N LEU A 48 4.11 5.71 8.07
CA LEU A 48 2.82 5.11 7.76
C LEU A 48 1.64 5.90 8.36
N SER A 49 1.93 6.97 9.10
CA SER A 49 0.94 7.90 9.65
C SER A 49 0.34 8.75 8.52
N GLY A 50 -0.82 8.33 8.04
CA GLY A 50 -1.53 9.01 6.96
C GLY A 50 -2.56 8.13 6.29
N GLY A 51 -2.31 6.81 6.24
CA GLY A 51 -3.16 5.84 5.55
C GLY A 51 -4.55 5.61 6.16
N GLY A 52 -4.77 6.10 7.37
CA GLY A 52 -5.98 5.87 8.16
C GLY A 52 -5.69 5.03 9.41
N ALA A 53 -6.68 4.24 9.82
CA ALA A 53 -6.53 3.34 10.96
C ALA A 53 -5.77 2.07 10.55
N LEU A 54 -4.61 1.82 11.17
CA LEU A 54 -3.84 0.57 10.95
C LEU A 54 -4.67 -0.68 11.29
N ALA A 55 -5.67 -0.57 12.17
CA ALA A 55 -6.62 -1.65 12.47
C ALA A 55 -7.43 -2.10 11.24
N ASP A 56 -7.62 -1.23 10.23
CA ASP A 56 -8.28 -1.60 8.98
C ASP A 56 -7.42 -2.52 8.10
N LEU A 57 -6.10 -2.55 8.32
CA LEU A 57 -5.18 -3.50 7.67
C LEU A 57 -5.19 -4.90 8.32
N SER A 58 -6.15 -5.20 9.19
CA SER A 58 -6.25 -6.50 9.87
C SER A 58 -6.39 -7.70 8.95
N LEU A 59 -6.89 -7.50 7.72
CA LEU A 59 -7.00 -8.55 6.68
C LEU A 59 -5.74 -8.66 5.82
N LEU A 60 -4.81 -7.71 5.95
CA LEU A 60 -3.62 -7.64 5.14
C LEU A 60 -2.58 -8.64 5.68
N THR A 61 -2.09 -9.53 4.83
CA THR A 61 -1.09 -10.55 5.15
C THR A 61 0.31 -10.13 4.70
N ILE A 62 0.40 -9.35 3.62
CA ILE A 62 1.67 -8.89 3.05
C ILE A 62 1.67 -7.37 3.00
N LEU A 63 2.63 -6.76 3.69
CA LEU A 63 2.90 -5.32 3.62
C LEU A 63 4.32 -5.12 3.13
N ASP A 64 4.48 -4.65 1.89
CA ASP A 64 5.79 -4.33 1.34
C ASP A 64 6.02 -2.82 1.35
N ILE A 65 7.07 -2.39 2.04
CA ILE A 65 7.45 -1.00 2.22
C ILE A 65 8.94 -0.76 1.96
N HIS A 66 9.62 -1.69 1.27
CA HIS A 66 11.05 -1.56 1.01
C HIS A 66 11.36 -0.33 0.13
N GLY A 67 12.59 0.20 0.19
CA GLY A 67 12.98 1.35 -0.65
C GLY A 67 12.25 2.66 -0.31
N ASN A 68 11.82 2.80 0.94
CA ASN A 68 11.29 4.05 1.50
C ASN A 68 12.31 4.70 2.44
N GLU A 69 11.99 5.89 2.94
CA GLU A 69 12.82 6.69 3.84
C GLU A 69 12.38 6.53 5.31
N PHE A 70 12.03 5.30 5.71
CA PHE A 70 11.74 4.99 7.11
C PHE A 70 13.07 4.95 7.90
N THR A 71 13.29 5.95 8.74
CA THR A 71 14.43 6.06 9.67
C THR A 71 14.07 5.63 11.08
#